data_AF-A0A081NMU6-F1
#
_entry.id   AF-A0A081NMU6-F1
#
_cell.length_a   1.000
_cell.length_b   1.000
_cell.length_c   1.000
_cell.angle_alpha   90.00
_cell.angle_beta   90.00
_cell.angle_gamma   90.00
#
_symmetry.space_group_name_H-M   'P 1'
#
loop_
_entity.id
_entity.type
_entity.pdbx_description
1 polymer ?
#
loop_
_entity_poly.entity_id
_entity_poly.type
_entity_poly.pdbx_seq_one_letter_code
_entity_poly.pdbx_strand_id
1 'polypeptide(L)'
;MSMVPRGKERRSIMRHQLNEYLTVYNRNTLREMGSIGNISSNGLMLISTVPVLIGAVYSMRIMLPGRDEEKNFVDFDARCHWCKPDVGPEFFDSGYSIVNAGHDIIDLVEALKEYFSFTEC
;
A
#
# COMPACT_ATOMS: atom_id res chain seq x y z
N MET A 1 0.62 -25.20 32.70
CA MET A 1 -0.08 -24.64 31.53
C MET A 1 0.56 -23.31 31.17
N SER A 2 1.50 -23.27 30.24
CA SER A 2 1.98 -21.99 29.66
C SER A 2 1.50 -21.92 28.22
N MET A 3 0.64 -20.94 27.94
CA MET A 3 0.29 -20.54 26.58
C MET A 3 1.55 -19.97 25.94
N VAL A 4 2.08 -20.68 24.94
CA VAL A 4 3.07 -20.12 24.02
C VAL A 4 2.34 -19.06 23.18
N PRO A 5 2.82 -17.81 23.07
CA PRO A 5 2.24 -16.86 22.13
C PRO A 5 2.46 -17.43 20.74
N ARG A 6 1.38 -17.68 20.00
CA ARG A 6 1.46 -17.99 18.56
C ARG A 6 2.12 -16.78 17.90
N GLY A 7 3.38 -16.91 17.53
CA GLY A 7 4.09 -15.91 16.73
C GLY A 7 3.23 -15.62 15.50
N LYS A 8 2.99 -14.34 15.24
CA LYS A 8 2.25 -13.87 14.08
C LYS A 8 2.98 -14.44 12.85
N GLU A 9 2.39 -15.42 12.18
CA GLU A 9 2.96 -16.03 10.98
C GLU A 9 3.17 -14.90 9.97
N ARG A 10 4.44 -14.54 9.72
CA ARG A 10 4.78 -13.44 8.82
C ARG A 10 4.39 -13.84 7.41
N ARG A 11 3.45 -13.10 6.82
CA ARG A 11 3.01 -13.33 5.44
C ARG A 11 4.17 -13.01 4.50
N SER A 12 4.75 -14.05 3.90
CA SER A 12 5.73 -13.91 2.83
C SER A 12 5.01 -13.61 1.51
N ILE A 13 5.38 -12.52 0.84
CA ILE A 13 4.78 -12.11 -0.44
C ILE A 13 5.38 -12.97 -1.56
N MET A 14 4.53 -13.69 -2.30
CA MET A 14 4.98 -14.37 -3.52
C MET A 14 5.10 -13.38 -4.68
N ARG A 15 6.06 -13.58 -5.60
CA ARG A 15 6.30 -12.67 -6.73
C ARG A 15 5.05 -12.38 -7.57
N HIS A 16 4.20 -13.38 -7.79
CA HIS A 16 2.96 -13.21 -8.56
C HIS A 16 1.88 -12.41 -7.82
N GLN A 17 1.98 -12.28 -6.50
CA GLN A 17 1.07 -11.51 -5.65
C GLN A 17 1.50 -10.05 -5.49
N LEU A 18 2.76 -9.72 -5.80
CA LEU A 18 3.34 -8.40 -5.52
C LEU A 18 2.48 -7.27 -6.08
N ASN A 19 1.94 -7.42 -7.29
CA ASN A 19 1.08 -6.40 -7.89
C ASN A 19 -0.13 -6.07 -7.02
N GLU A 20 -0.76 -7.06 -6.38
CA GLU A 20 -1.90 -6.83 -5.48
C GLU A 20 -1.51 -5.98 -4.26
N TYR A 21 -0.30 -6.20 -3.71
CA TYR A 21 0.25 -5.40 -2.61
C TYR A 21 0.63 -3.97 -3.02
N LEU A 22 0.92 -3.75 -4.31
CA LEU A 22 1.35 -2.45 -4.83
C LEU A 22 0.19 -1.61 -5.38
N THR A 23 -0.93 -2.21 -5.76
CA THR A 23 -2.06 -1.47 -6.33
C THR A 23 -2.93 -0.84 -5.24
N VAL A 24 -3.13 0.48 -5.35
CA VAL A 24 -4.02 1.24 -4.47
C VAL A 24 -5.33 1.55 -5.18
N TYR A 25 -6.42 1.35 -4.47
CA TYR A 25 -7.79 1.63 -4.91
C TYR A 25 -8.41 2.74 -4.06
N ASN A 26 -9.34 3.46 -4.65
CA ASN A 26 -10.22 4.34 -3.90
C ASN A 26 -11.21 3.46 -3.12
N ARG A 27 -11.22 3.58 -1.79
CA ARG A 27 -12.07 2.74 -0.92
C ARG A 27 -13.56 2.86 -1.23
N ASN A 28 -14.01 4.03 -1.68
CA ASN A 28 -15.43 4.32 -1.89
C ASN A 28 -15.91 3.90 -3.28
N THR A 29 -15.08 4.05 -4.31
CA THR A 29 -15.45 3.74 -5.70
C THR A 29 -14.88 2.43 -6.22
N LEU A 30 -13.93 1.83 -5.49
CA LEU A 30 -13.15 0.65 -5.87
C LEU A 30 -12.40 0.79 -7.20
N ARG A 31 -12.25 2.03 -7.71
CA ARG A 31 -11.42 2.32 -8.88
C ARG A 31 -9.97 2.38 -8.47
N GLU A 32 -9.11 1.84 -9.32
CA GLU A 32 -7.66 1.95 -9.17
C GLU A 32 -7.24 3.42 -9.17
N MET A 33 -6.37 3.78 -8.22
CA MET A 33 -5.76 5.10 -8.10
C MET A 33 -4.33 5.12 -8.63
N GLY A 34 -3.62 4.00 -8.55
CA GLY A 34 -2.26 3.87 -9.04
C GLY A 34 -1.47 2.78 -8.30
N SER A 35 -0.20 2.66 -8.67
CA SER A 35 0.74 1.71 -8.07
C SER A 35 1.69 2.42 -7.09
N ILE A 36 2.05 1.75 -6.00
CA ILE A 36 3.02 2.24 -5.01
C ILE A 36 4.41 2.27 -5.64
N GLY A 37 4.99 3.47 -5.72
CA GLY A 37 6.41 3.66 -6.02
C GLY A 37 7.28 3.66 -4.77
N ASN A 38 6.75 4.11 -3.62
CA ASN A 38 7.42 4.07 -2.32
C ASN A 38 6.38 4.09 -1.19
N ILE A 39 6.66 3.45 -0.05
CA ILE A 39 5.77 3.45 1.12
C ILE A 39 6.55 3.39 2.44
N SER A 40 6.02 4.07 3.44
CA SER A 40 6.43 4.03 4.84
C SER A 40 5.20 4.07 5.73
N SER A 41 5.37 3.94 7.05
CA SER A 41 4.25 4.10 8.00
C SER A 41 3.63 5.50 8.01
N ASN A 42 4.33 6.51 7.46
CA ASN A 42 3.92 7.92 7.53
C ASN A 42 3.42 8.46 6.19
N GLY A 43 3.62 7.73 5.09
CA GLY A 43 3.39 8.28 3.75
C GLY A 43 3.75 7.31 2.65
N LEU A 44 3.33 7.65 1.44
CA LEU A 44 3.53 6.86 0.24
C LEU A 44 3.62 7.75 -1.01
N MET A 45 4.17 7.18 -2.07
CA MET A 45 4.19 7.75 -3.41
C MET A 45 3.43 6.82 -4.35
N LEU A 46 2.51 7.37 -5.14
CA LEU A 46 1.78 6.65 -6.18
C LEU A 46 2.20 7.11 -7.57
N ILE A 47 2.33 6.14 -8.46
CA ILE A 47 2.45 6.32 -9.91
C ILE A 47 1.06 6.04 -10.48
N SER A 48 0.51 6.99 -11.22
CA SER A 48 -0.89 6.97 -11.69
C SER A 48 -1.00 7.46 -13.12
N THR A 49 -2.06 7.08 -13.84
CA THR A 49 -2.32 7.53 -15.22
C THR A 49 -3.12 8.82 -15.30
N VAL A 50 -3.58 9.34 -14.15
CA VAL A 50 -4.41 10.55 -14.07
C VAL A 50 -3.87 11.49 -12.99
N PRO A 51 -3.89 12.81 -13.23
CA PRO A 51 -3.48 13.77 -12.21
C PRO A 51 -4.44 13.75 -11.03
N VAL A 52 -3.90 13.98 -9.83
CA VAL A 52 -4.67 14.04 -8.59
C VAL A 52 -4.71 15.45 -8.03
N LEU A 53 -5.78 15.76 -7.30
CA LEU A 53 -5.94 17.05 -6.63
C LEU A 53 -5.02 17.15 -5.41
N ILE A 54 -4.15 18.16 -5.41
CA ILE A 54 -3.24 18.50 -4.30
C ILE A 54 -4.03 19.04 -3.10
N GLY A 55 -3.63 18.64 -1.88
CA GLY A 55 -4.26 19.04 -0.62
C GLY A 55 -5.48 18.20 -0.22
N ALA A 56 -6.07 17.46 -1.16
CA ALA A 56 -7.18 16.55 -0.87
C ALA A 56 -6.74 15.35 -0.03
N VAL A 57 -7.65 14.86 0.81
CA VAL A 57 -7.51 13.61 1.56
C VAL A 57 -8.31 12.53 0.83
N TYR A 58 -7.65 11.42 0.49
CA TYR A 58 -8.25 10.30 -0.22
C TYR A 58 -8.40 9.12 0.72
N SER A 59 -9.55 8.46 0.66
CA SER A 59 -9.77 7.16 1.27
C SER A 59 -9.25 6.06 0.36
N MET A 60 -8.17 5.42 0.80
CA MET A 60 -7.39 4.45 0.04
C MET A 60 -7.55 3.05 0.61
N ARG A 61 -7.43 2.06 -0.28
CA ARG A 61 -7.49 0.63 0.03
C ARG A 61 -6.45 -0.12 -0.79
N ILE A 62 -5.76 -1.06 -0.16
CA ILE A 62 -4.96 -2.08 -0.83
C ILE A 62 -5.68 -3.41 -0.60
N MET A 63 -5.87 -4.19 -1.67
CA MET A 63 -6.45 -5.53 -1.58
C MET A 63 -5.31 -6.54 -1.45
N LEU A 64 -5.32 -7.30 -0.38
CA LEU A 64 -4.32 -8.33 -0.11
C LEU A 64 -4.84 -9.69 -0.60
N PRO A 65 -3.97 -10.58 -1.08
CA PRO A 65 -4.35 -11.96 -1.36
C PRO A 65 -4.63 -12.69 -0.05
N GLY A 66 -5.74 -13.42 0.02
CA GLY A 66 -6.09 -14.28 1.15
C GLY A 66 -7.15 -15.30 0.80
N ARG A 67 -7.37 -16.27 1.69
CA ARG A 67 -8.47 -17.22 1.60
C ARG A 67 -9.74 -16.58 2.18
N ASP A 68 -10.91 -17.06 1.76
CA ASP A 68 -12.19 -16.61 2.29
C ASP A 68 -12.20 -16.69 3.83
N GLU A 69 -12.82 -15.68 4.46
CA GLU A 69 -13.00 -15.46 5.92
C GLU A 69 -11.99 -14.53 6.63
N GLU A 70 -10.82 -14.20 6.06
CA GLU A 70 -9.93 -13.16 6.62
C GLU A 70 -10.13 -11.78 5.98
N LYS A 71 -9.91 -10.71 6.76
CA LYS A 71 -9.86 -9.33 6.24
C LYS A 71 -8.67 -9.20 5.29
N ASN A 72 -8.97 -9.24 4.00
CA ASN A 72 -7.98 -9.25 2.91
C ASN A 72 -7.76 -7.84 2.32
N PHE A 73 -7.75 -6.81 3.17
CA PHE A 73 -7.50 -5.43 2.71
C PHE A 73 -6.91 -4.55 3.81
N VAL A 74 -6.16 -3.53 3.38
CA VAL A 74 -5.60 -2.47 4.23
C VAL A 74 -6.27 -1.15 3.84
N ASP A 75 -7.01 -0.56 4.77
CA ASP A 75 -7.65 0.75 4.60
C ASP A 75 -6.85 1.83 5.32
N PHE A 76 -6.68 2.97 4.65
CA PHE A 76 -6.04 4.15 5.20
C PHE A 76 -6.53 5.42 4.48
N ASP A 77 -6.40 6.57 5.11
CA ASP A 77 -6.64 7.87 4.49
C ASP A 77 -5.31 8.62 4.35
N ALA A 78 -5.08 9.25 3.19
CA ALA A 78 -3.83 9.94 2.90
C ALA A 78 -4.06 11.30 2.21
N ARG A 79 -3.31 12.32 2.64
CA ARG A 79 -3.34 13.67 2.07
C ARG A 79 -2.30 13.80 0.96
N CYS A 80 -2.72 14.24 -0.22
CA CYS A 80 -1.81 14.56 -1.32
C CYS A 80 -1.09 15.88 -1.07
N HIS A 81 0.23 15.92 -1.27
CA HIS A 81 1.06 17.12 -1.12
C HIS A 81 1.56 17.68 -2.45
N TRP A 82 1.74 16.81 -3.43
CA TRP A 82 2.22 17.18 -4.75
C TRP A 82 1.78 16.14 -5.78
N CYS A 83 1.63 16.58 -7.02
CA CYS A 83 1.38 15.75 -8.19
C CYS A 83 2.15 16.34 -9.37
N LYS A 84 2.94 15.53 -10.08
CA LYS A 84 3.81 15.97 -11.16
C LYS A 84 3.81 14.91 -12.27
N PRO A 85 3.91 15.30 -13.55
CA PRO A 85 4.18 14.34 -14.62
C PRO A 85 5.47 13.57 -14.33
N ASP A 86 5.47 12.28 -14.63
CA ASP A 86 6.67 11.43 -14.64
C ASP A 86 7.52 11.70 -15.90
N VAL A 87 8.63 10.98 -16.08
CA VAL A 87 9.55 11.10 -17.23
C VAL A 87 8.82 10.96 -18.58
N GLY A 88 7.71 10.21 -18.63
CA GLY A 88 6.81 10.12 -19.78
C GLY A 88 5.50 10.90 -19.57
N PRO A 89 4.85 11.39 -20.64
CA PRO A 89 3.64 12.20 -20.55
C PRO A 89 2.39 11.43 -20.08
N GLU A 90 2.49 10.10 -19.96
CA GLU A 90 1.37 9.21 -19.65
C GLU A 90 1.14 8.98 -18.16
N PHE A 91 2.15 9.26 -17.33
CA PHE A 91 2.11 8.97 -15.90
C PHE A 91 2.35 10.20 -15.05
N PHE A 92 1.81 10.15 -13.84
CA PHE A 92 1.95 11.16 -12.80
C PHE A 92 2.43 10.51 -11.51
N ASP A 93 3.50 11.07 -10.98
CA ASP A 93 3.92 10.82 -9.60
C ASP A 93 3.14 11.71 -8.66
N SER A 94 2.72 11.14 -7.53
CA SER A 94 2.04 11.88 -6.47
C SER A 94 2.49 11.40 -5.10
N GLY A 95 2.76 12.35 -4.19
CA GLY A 95 3.23 12.06 -2.84
C GLY A 95 2.17 12.37 -1.79
N TYR A 96 2.05 11.48 -0.82
CA TYR A 96 1.01 11.53 0.20
C TYR A 96 1.57 11.32 1.60
N SER A 97 0.99 12.01 2.59
CA SER A 97 1.14 11.65 4.01
C SER A 97 -0.08 10.85 4.46
N ILE A 98 0.14 9.76 5.19
CA ILE A 98 -0.94 9.01 5.83
C ILE A 98 -1.46 9.82 7.01
N VAL A 99 -2.77 10.08 7.03
CA VAL A 99 -3.43 10.88 8.08
C VAL A 99 -4.29 10.03 9.01
N ASN A 100 -4.67 8.82 8.56
CA ASN A 100 -5.42 7.86 9.36
C ASN A 100 -5.13 6.45 8.84
N ALA A 101 -4.72 5.53 9.70
CA ALA A 101 -4.48 4.13 9.35
C ALA A 101 -4.63 3.23 10.57
N GLY A 102 -5.09 2.00 10.35
CA GLY A 102 -5.02 0.94 11.36
C GLY A 102 -3.60 0.35 11.46
N HIS A 103 -3.40 -0.60 12.38
CA HIS A 103 -2.11 -1.29 12.53
C HIS A 103 -1.70 -2.10 11.28
N ASP A 104 -2.67 -2.45 10.44
CA ASP A 104 -2.46 -3.20 9.18
C ASP A 104 -1.45 -2.51 8.23
N ILE A 105 -1.29 -1.19 8.31
CA ILE A 105 -0.30 -0.47 7.48
C ILE A 105 1.14 -0.81 7.88
N ILE A 106 1.39 -1.06 9.16
CA ILE A 106 2.72 -1.41 9.67
C ILE A 106 3.09 -2.80 9.16
N ASP A 107 2.15 -3.75 9.25
CA ASP A 107 2.32 -5.10 8.73
C ASP A 107 2.58 -5.09 7.22
N LEU A 108 1.86 -4.25 6.46
CA LEU A 108 2.10 -4.07 5.03
C LEU A 108 3.51 -3.56 4.73
N VAL A 109 3.93 -2.49 5.42
CA VAL A 109 5.26 -1.90 5.23
C VAL A 109 6.36 -2.89 5.58
N GLU A 110 6.19 -3.68 6.65
CA GLU A 110 7.12 -4.75 7.00
C GLU A 110 7.18 -5.85 5.94
N ALA A 111 6.03 -6.31 5.45
CA ALA A 111 5.98 -7.35 4.43
C ALA A 111 6.65 -6.91 3.11
N LEU A 112 6.42 -5.67 2.67
CA LEU A 112 7.06 -5.10 1.49
C LEU A 112 8.58 -4.93 1.71
N LYS A 113 9.01 -4.46 2.88
CA LYS A 113 10.43 -4.36 3.22
C LYS A 113 11.13 -5.72 3.19
N GLU A 114 10.50 -6.74 3.76
CA GLU A 114 11.02 -8.11 3.77
C GLU A 114 11.12 -8.66 2.34
N TYR A 115 10.09 -8.46 1.52
CA TYR A 115 10.09 -8.88 0.12
C TYR A 115 11.22 -8.25 -0.72
N PHE A 116 11.47 -6.95 -0.56
CA PHE A 116 12.54 -6.24 -1.28
C PHE A 116 13.92 -6.36 -0.62
N SER A 117 14.03 -7.02 0.53
CA SER A 117 15.32 -7.26 1.16
C SER A 117 16.10 -8.31 0.36
N PHE A 118 17.31 -7.95 -0.08
CA PHE A 118 18.25 -8.90 -0.64
C PHE A 118 18.83 -9.71 0.52
N THR A 119 18.24 -10.86 0.83
CA THR A 119 18.92 -11.84 1.68
C THR A 119 19.78 -12.68 0.73
N GLU A 120 21.10 -12.43 0.71
CA GLU A 120 22.03 -13.36 0.07
C GLU A 120 21.94 -14.69 0.81
N CYS A 121 21.65 -15.77 0.07
CA CYS A 121 21.73 -17.15 0.58
C CYS A 121 23.17 -17.58 0.78
#